data_AF-A0A7U9X615-F1
#
_entry.id   AF-A0A7U9X615-F1
#
_cell.length_a   1.000
_cell.length_b   1.000
_cell.length_c   1.000
_cell.angle_alpha   90.00
_cell.angle_beta   90.00
_cell.angle_gamma   90.00
#
_symmetry.space_group_name_H-M   'P 1'
#
loop_
_entity.id
_entity.type
_entity.pdbx_description
1 polymer ?
#
loop_
_entity_poly.entity_id
_entity_poly.type
_entity_poly.pdbx_seq_one_letter_code
_entity_poly.pdbx_strand_id
1 'polypeptide(L)'
;MIEKMAKRIVSQMEIQKIINKANCEYYEYAIIGMAEHIITVGTMLFLGVIFREFLPTVCFIIFFISLRKRTGGFHASRFWQCYLGTVLIFSAVIQIVPLLCRKTTLMYAILLLAIILICIMGTVNHPNMDMSKSELHESKKAARLLVLMEIMIIAVLRYLKIDILYIGYMSAAVILCASLMCLAKIIKQEVCAK
;
A
#
# COMPACT_ATOMS: atom_id res chain seq x y z
N MET A 1 -7.39 -20.92 -6.42
CA MET A 1 -7.54 -21.64 -5.14
C MET A 1 -8.28 -20.78 -4.12
N ILE A 2 -7.83 -19.54 -3.89
CA ILE A 2 -8.48 -18.57 -2.98
C ILE A 2 -9.96 -18.35 -3.33
N GLU A 3 -10.30 -18.10 -4.59
CA GLU A 3 -11.70 -17.94 -5.05
C GLU A 3 -12.60 -19.14 -4.67
N LYS A 4 -12.10 -20.37 -4.88
CA LYS A 4 -12.87 -21.58 -4.53
C LYS A 4 -13.07 -21.72 -3.01
N MET A 5 -12.09 -21.30 -2.22
CA MET A 5 -12.20 -21.27 -0.76
C MET A 5 -13.18 -20.18 -0.30
N ALA A 6 -13.09 -18.98 -0.87
CA ALA A 6 -14.00 -17.87 -0.57
C ALA A 6 -15.46 -18.25 -0.89
N LYS A 7 -15.73 -18.82 -2.06
CA LYS A 7 -17.07 -19.34 -2.43
C LYS A 7 -17.61 -20.36 -1.43
N ARG A 8 -16.76 -21.27 -0.95
CA ARG A 8 -17.17 -22.26 0.07
C ARG A 8 -17.52 -21.59 1.40
N ILE A 9 -16.71 -20.63 1.85
CA ILE A 9 -16.95 -19.89 3.10
C ILE A 9 -18.26 -19.09 2.98
N VAL A 10 -18.45 -18.33 1.91
CA VAL A 10 -19.66 -17.52 1.67
C VAL A 10 -20.91 -18.41 1.58
N SER A 11 -20.82 -19.54 0.86
CA SER A 11 -21.93 -20.50 0.79
C SER A 11 -22.31 -21.06 2.16
N GLN A 12 -21.32 -21.36 3.02
CA GLN A 12 -21.60 -21.78 4.39
C GLN A 12 -22.25 -20.66 5.21
N MET A 13 -21.79 -19.42 5.08
CA MET A 13 -22.39 -18.26 5.75
C MET A 13 -23.84 -18.02 5.31
N GLU A 14 -24.16 -18.24 4.03
CA GLU A 14 -25.53 -18.15 3.50
C GLU A 14 -26.41 -19.29 4.07
N ILE A 15 -25.92 -20.54 4.05
CA ILE A 15 -26.64 -21.70 4.59
C ILE A 15 -26.95 -21.52 6.08
N GLN A 16 -26.00 -20.96 6.84
CA GLN A 16 -26.15 -20.64 8.26
C GLN A 16 -26.97 -19.37 8.52
N LYS A 17 -27.48 -18.70 7.48
CA LYS A 17 -28.24 -17.44 7.56
C LYS A 17 -27.48 -16.30 8.27
N ILE A 18 -26.15 -16.34 8.24
CA ILE A 18 -25.30 -15.23 8.70
C ILE A 18 -25.38 -14.07 7.71
N ILE A 19 -25.50 -14.39 6.41
CA ILE A 19 -25.64 -13.41 5.33
C ILE A 19 -26.83 -13.75 4.42
N ASN A 20 -27.40 -12.71 3.81
CA ASN A 20 -28.41 -12.86 2.78
C ASN A 20 -27.78 -13.18 1.43
N LYS A 21 -28.49 -13.94 0.60
CA LYS A 21 -28.07 -14.29 -0.76
C LYS A 21 -27.69 -13.08 -1.62
N ALA A 22 -28.38 -11.96 -1.46
CA ALA A 22 -28.10 -10.70 -2.16
C ALA A 22 -26.70 -10.14 -1.87
N ASN A 23 -26.10 -10.49 -0.72
CA ASN A 23 -24.80 -9.98 -0.29
C ASN A 23 -23.66 -10.97 -0.58
N CYS A 24 -23.94 -12.19 -1.09
CA CYS A 24 -22.93 -13.22 -1.26
C CYS A 24 -21.75 -12.76 -2.14
N GLU A 25 -22.02 -12.06 -3.24
CA GLU A 25 -20.97 -11.55 -4.13
C GLU A 25 -20.05 -10.53 -3.43
N TYR A 26 -20.64 -9.64 -2.62
CA TYR A 26 -19.89 -8.66 -1.85
C TYR A 26 -18.96 -9.33 -0.83
N TYR A 27 -19.48 -10.32 -0.09
CA TYR A 27 -18.68 -11.07 0.88
C TYR A 27 -17.61 -11.93 0.21
N GLU A 28 -17.89 -12.49 -0.97
CA GLU A 28 -16.90 -13.24 -1.74
C GLU A 28 -15.72 -12.33 -2.12
N TYR A 29 -16.02 -11.15 -2.68
CA TYR A 29 -15.01 -10.16 -3.02
C TYR A 29 -14.19 -9.72 -1.79
N ALA A 30 -14.87 -9.44 -0.67
CA ALA A 30 -14.21 -9.02 0.57
C ALA A 30 -13.28 -10.12 1.13
N ILE A 31 -13.71 -11.38 1.13
CA ILE A 31 -12.91 -12.50 1.63
C ILE A 31 -11.71 -12.77 0.72
N ILE A 32 -11.90 -12.70 -0.61
CA ILE A 32 -10.79 -12.81 -1.57
C ILE A 32 -9.76 -11.72 -1.30
N GLY A 33 -10.19 -10.45 -1.25
CA GLY A 33 -9.30 -9.32 -0.98
C GLY A 33 -8.57 -9.44 0.37
N MET A 34 -9.26 -9.90 1.41
CA MET A 34 -8.64 -10.14 2.71
C MET A 34 -7.56 -11.23 2.64
N ALA A 35 -7.84 -12.36 1.98
CA ALA A 35 -6.88 -13.44 1.80
C ALA A 35 -5.64 -12.99 1.01
N GLU A 36 -5.85 -12.26 -0.09
CA GLU A 36 -4.78 -11.67 -0.91
C GLU A 36 -3.88 -10.73 -0.09
N HIS A 37 -4.48 -9.92 0.77
CA HIS A 37 -3.76 -9.00 1.64
C HIS A 37 -2.97 -9.74 2.73
N ILE A 38 -3.54 -10.77 3.35
CA ILE A 38 -2.85 -11.63 4.34
C ILE A 38 -1.64 -12.33 3.70
N ILE A 39 -1.80 -12.90 2.50
CA ILE A 39 -0.71 -13.56 1.78
C ILE A 39 0.41 -12.58 1.48
N THR A 40 0.06 -11.37 1.01
CA THR A 40 1.05 -10.35 0.65
C THR A 40 1.82 -9.85 1.88
N VAL A 41 1.12 -9.47 2.95
CA VAL A 41 1.74 -9.01 4.21
C VAL A 41 2.57 -10.13 4.84
N GLY A 42 2.04 -11.35 4.90
CA GLY A 42 2.75 -12.51 5.44
C GLY A 42 4.05 -12.79 4.69
N THR A 43 4.02 -12.67 3.36
CA THR A 43 5.22 -12.84 2.52
C THR A 43 6.26 -11.75 2.77
N MET A 44 5.85 -10.48 2.88
CA MET A 44 6.77 -9.40 3.19
C MET A 44 7.41 -9.57 4.57
N LEU A 45 6.64 -9.93 5.59
CA LEU A 45 7.17 -10.23 6.92
C LEU A 45 8.15 -11.40 6.91
N PHE A 46 7.83 -12.47 6.17
CA PHE A 46 8.72 -13.62 6.01
C PHE A 46 10.04 -13.24 5.33
N LEU A 47 10.00 -12.39 4.29
CA LEU A 47 11.21 -11.84 3.69
C LEU A 47 12.00 -10.99 4.70
N GLY A 48 11.31 -10.15 5.49
CA GLY A 48 11.93 -9.40 6.58
C GLY A 48 12.68 -10.29 7.57
N VAL A 49 12.15 -11.47 7.91
CA VAL A 49 12.85 -12.46 8.75
C VAL A 49 14.08 -13.03 8.04
N ILE A 50 13.95 -13.47 6.78
CA ILE A 50 15.07 -14.05 5.99
C ILE A 50 16.24 -13.07 5.90
N PHE A 51 15.96 -11.80 5.62
CA PHE A 51 16.98 -10.77 5.48
C PHE A 51 17.40 -10.12 6.81
N ARG A 52 16.86 -10.60 7.95
CA ARG A 52 17.14 -10.08 9.31
C ARG A 52 16.73 -8.62 9.54
N GLU A 53 15.75 -8.14 8.79
CA GLU A 53 15.21 -6.77 8.84
C GLU A 53 13.71 -6.76 9.22
N PHE A 54 13.31 -7.60 10.17
CA PHE A 54 11.91 -7.80 10.52
C PHE A 54 11.23 -6.52 11.05
N LEU A 55 11.82 -5.82 12.01
CA LEU A 55 11.21 -4.61 12.59
C LEU A 55 11.17 -3.43 11.60
N PRO A 56 12.23 -3.12 10.83
CA PRO A 56 12.14 -2.14 9.74
C PRO A 56 11.08 -2.51 8.69
N THR A 57 10.93 -3.81 8.38
CA THR A 57 9.86 -4.31 7.50
C THR A 57 8.47 -4.04 8.07
N VAL A 58 8.25 -4.24 9.37
CA VAL A 58 6.98 -3.88 10.03
C VAL A 58 6.69 -2.39 9.87
N CYS A 59 7.68 -1.52 10.10
CA CYS A 59 7.52 -0.08 9.90
C CYS A 59 7.17 0.28 8.45
N PHE A 60 7.85 -0.34 7.48
CA PHE A 60 7.55 -0.17 6.05
C PHE A 60 6.11 -0.55 5.73
N ILE A 61 5.66 -1.73 6.19
CA ILE A 61 4.32 -2.26 5.92
C ILE A 61 3.24 -1.32 6.46
N ILE A 62 3.42 -0.83 7.69
CA ILE A 62 2.47 0.09 8.34
C ILE A 62 2.33 1.39 7.55
N PHE A 63 3.43 2.04 7.20
CA PHE A 63 3.42 3.28 6.41
C PHE A 63 2.86 3.03 5.02
N PHE A 64 3.36 2.00 4.34
CA PHE A 64 2.97 1.69 2.97
C PHE A 64 1.46 1.43 2.88
N ILE A 65 0.90 0.57 3.72
CA ILE A 65 -0.53 0.20 3.63
C ILE A 65 -1.42 1.37 4.05
N SER A 66 -1.04 2.11 5.10
CA SER A 66 -1.82 3.25 5.60
C SER A 66 -1.99 4.32 4.52
N LEU A 67 -0.87 4.69 3.88
CA LEU A 67 -0.86 5.67 2.81
C LEU A 67 -1.49 5.12 1.53
N ARG A 68 -1.11 3.89 1.12
CA ARG A 68 -1.60 3.23 -0.09
C ARG A 68 -3.13 3.12 -0.11
N LYS A 69 -3.75 2.83 1.04
CA LYS A 69 -5.20 2.75 1.19
C LYS A 69 -5.91 4.06 0.79
N ARG A 70 -5.26 5.22 0.96
CA ARG A 70 -5.83 6.52 0.57
C ARG A 70 -5.34 7.03 -0.77
N THR A 71 -4.11 6.74 -1.14
CA THR A 71 -3.54 7.22 -2.41
C THR A 71 -3.99 6.40 -3.61
N GLY A 72 -4.29 5.12 -3.41
CA GLY A 72 -4.43 4.16 -4.50
C GLY A 72 -3.09 4.00 -5.25
N GLY A 73 -3.18 3.74 -6.55
CA GLY A 73 -2.02 3.60 -7.45
C GLY A 73 -2.15 2.37 -8.34
N PHE A 74 -1.02 1.93 -8.91
CA PHE A 74 -0.99 0.86 -9.90
C PHE A 74 -1.64 -0.44 -9.40
N HIS A 75 -2.59 -0.99 -10.16
CA HIS A 75 -3.14 -2.33 -9.94
C HIS A 75 -3.06 -3.14 -11.23
N ALA A 76 -2.43 -4.31 -11.20
CA ALA A 76 -2.45 -5.24 -12.31
C ALA A 76 -3.84 -5.87 -12.46
N SER A 77 -4.13 -6.39 -13.66
CA SER A 77 -5.43 -7.03 -13.96
C SER A 77 -5.64 -8.35 -13.21
N ARG A 78 -4.57 -8.99 -12.75
CA ARG A 78 -4.62 -10.25 -12.00
C ARG A 78 -3.82 -10.15 -10.71
N PHE A 79 -4.34 -10.77 -9.64
CA PHE A 79 -3.68 -10.82 -8.33
C PHE A 79 -2.24 -11.33 -8.39
N TRP A 80 -1.97 -12.43 -9.10
CA TRP A 80 -0.62 -13.02 -9.13
C TRP A 80 0.44 -12.07 -9.71
N GLN A 81 0.05 -11.18 -10.63
CA GLN A 81 0.94 -10.18 -11.22
C GLN A 81 1.27 -9.08 -10.20
N CYS A 82 0.25 -8.59 -9.48
CA CYS A 82 0.45 -7.68 -8.35
C CYS A 82 1.34 -8.32 -7.29
N TYR A 83 1.03 -9.55 -6.87
CA TYR A 83 1.76 -10.26 -5.84
C TYR A 83 3.23 -10.46 -6.21
N LEU A 84 3.52 -10.95 -7.42
CA LEU A 84 4.90 -11.11 -7.91
C LEU A 84 5.62 -9.76 -7.97
N GLY A 85 4.95 -8.71 -8.46
CA GLY A 85 5.48 -7.35 -8.48
C GLY A 85 5.82 -6.83 -7.07
N THR A 86 4.93 -7.04 -6.09
CA THR A 86 5.16 -6.66 -4.69
C THR A 86 6.35 -7.40 -4.11
N VAL A 87 6.47 -8.70 -4.33
CA VAL A 87 7.63 -9.49 -3.85
C VAL A 87 8.93 -8.97 -4.44
N LEU A 88 8.98 -8.72 -5.75
CA LEU A 88 10.18 -8.21 -6.43
C LEU A 88 10.54 -6.80 -5.96
N ILE A 89 9.57 -5.89 -5.92
CA ILE A 89 9.79 -4.50 -5.46
C ILE A 89 10.23 -4.49 -4.00
N PHE A 90 9.59 -5.26 -3.13
CA PHE A 90 9.96 -5.27 -1.72
C PHE A 90 11.34 -5.91 -1.49
N SER A 91 11.69 -6.95 -2.25
CA SER A 91 13.04 -7.49 -2.25
C SER A 91 14.07 -6.43 -2.69
N ALA A 92 13.74 -5.60 -3.68
CA ALA A 92 14.58 -4.47 -4.08
C ALA A 92 14.67 -3.40 -2.98
N VAL A 93 13.57 -3.09 -2.28
CA VAL A 93 13.57 -2.16 -1.14
C VAL A 93 14.56 -2.62 -0.07
N ILE A 94 14.54 -3.89 0.32
CA ILE A 94 15.47 -4.44 1.34
C ILE A 94 16.94 -4.21 0.95
N GLN A 95 17.28 -4.35 -0.34
CA GLN A 95 18.66 -4.17 -0.82
C GLN A 95 19.05 -2.71 -1.03
N ILE A 96 18.12 -1.88 -1.50
CA ILE A 96 18.38 -0.48 -1.88
C ILE A 96 18.37 0.44 -0.66
N VAL A 97 17.49 0.20 0.32
CA VAL A 97 17.35 1.09 1.48
C VAL A 97 18.66 1.27 2.25
N PRO A 98 19.45 0.23 2.58
CA PRO A 98 20.75 0.41 3.24
C PRO A 98 21.72 1.29 2.43
N LEU A 99 21.74 1.16 1.10
CA LEU A 99 22.57 1.98 0.21
C LEU A 99 22.10 3.44 0.20
N LEU A 100 20.78 3.65 0.22
CA LEU A 100 20.17 4.96 0.27
C LEU A 100 20.39 5.65 1.62
N CYS A 101 20.36 4.90 2.73
CA CYS A 101 20.69 5.38 4.07
C CYS A 101 22.15 5.86 4.20
N ARG A 102 23.09 5.33 3.40
CA ARG A 102 24.47 5.86 3.33
C ARG A 102 24.52 7.24 2.65
N LYS A 103 23.56 7.54 1.77
CA LYS A 103 23.42 8.82 1.06
C LYS A 103 22.17 9.55 1.57
N THR A 104 22.12 9.86 2.86
CA THR A 104 20.94 10.46 3.53
C THR A 104 20.38 11.69 2.81
N THR A 105 21.23 12.57 2.29
CA THR A 105 20.79 13.74 1.50
C THR A 105 19.98 13.33 0.28
N LEU A 106 20.41 12.30 -0.45
CA LEU A 106 19.69 11.78 -1.61
C LEU A 106 18.36 11.14 -1.19
N MET A 107 18.36 10.36 -0.10
CA MET A 107 17.14 9.78 0.46
C MET A 107 16.08 10.84 0.74
N TYR A 108 16.45 11.89 1.47
CA TYR A 108 15.53 12.97 1.83
C TYR A 108 15.11 13.81 0.62
N ALA A 109 15.98 14.00 -0.38
CA ALA A 109 15.61 14.67 -1.62
C ALA A 109 14.52 13.89 -2.39
N ILE A 110 14.68 12.57 -2.52
CA ILE A 110 13.67 11.72 -3.18
C ILE A 110 12.38 11.67 -2.35
N LEU A 111 12.49 11.59 -1.02
CA LEU A 111 11.33 11.64 -0.13
C LEU A 111 10.56 12.95 -0.29
N LEU A 112 11.26 14.10 -0.32
CA LEU A 112 10.63 15.41 -0.54
C LEU A 112 9.88 15.47 -1.86
N LEU A 113 10.47 14.94 -2.93
CA LEU A 113 9.80 14.84 -4.23
C LEU A 113 8.54 13.97 -4.15
N ALA A 114 8.61 12.80 -3.49
CA ALA A 114 7.46 11.92 -3.29
C ALA A 114 6.32 12.62 -2.53
N ILE A 115 6.65 13.38 -1.49
CA ILE A 115 5.69 14.15 -0.70
C ILE A 115 5.00 15.20 -1.57
N ILE A 116 5.76 15.96 -2.37
CA ILE A 116 5.20 16.96 -3.29
C ILE A 116 4.22 16.30 -4.26
N LEU A 117 4.59 15.15 -4.85
CA LEU A 117 3.72 14.41 -5.77
C LEU A 117 2.43 13.95 -5.09
N ILE A 118 2.51 13.39 -3.89
CA ILE A 118 1.33 12.97 -3.12
C ILE A 118 0.46 14.17 -2.76
N CYS A 119 1.05 15.30 -2.36
CA CYS A 119 0.32 16.52 -2.05
C CYS A 119 -0.39 17.10 -3.27
N ILE A 120 0.21 17.05 -4.46
CA ILE A 120 -0.42 17.52 -5.71
C ILE A 120 -1.56 16.57 -6.10
N MET A 121 -1.28 15.25 -6.14
CA MET A 121 -2.22 14.25 -6.68
C MET A 121 -3.34 13.87 -5.69
N GLY A 122 -3.00 13.67 -4.43
CA GLY A 122 -3.87 13.15 -3.36
C GLY A 122 -4.18 11.66 -3.54
N THR A 123 -5.07 11.34 -4.47
CA THR A 123 -5.60 9.98 -4.70
C THR A 123 -5.80 9.77 -6.19
N VAL A 124 -5.40 8.59 -6.66
CA VAL A 124 -5.68 8.10 -8.01
C VAL A 124 -6.97 7.28 -7.97
N ASN A 125 -7.99 7.70 -8.73
CA ASN A 125 -9.26 6.99 -8.83
C ASN A 125 -9.13 5.84 -9.84
N HIS A 126 -9.00 4.61 -9.38
CA HIS A 126 -8.89 3.44 -10.23
C HIS A 126 -10.27 2.94 -10.71
N PRO A 127 -10.43 2.38 -11.93
CA PRO A 127 -11.70 1.84 -12.43
C PRO A 127 -12.41 0.89 -11.47
N ASN A 128 -11.66 0.05 -10.75
CA ASN A 128 -12.21 -0.89 -9.78
C ASN A 128 -12.70 -0.23 -8.48
N MET A 129 -12.29 1.01 -8.21
CA MET A 129 -12.79 1.79 -7.08
C MET A 129 -13.96 2.70 -7.50
N ASP A 130 -13.90 3.28 -8.70
CA ASP A 130 -14.95 4.13 -9.32
C ASP A 130 -15.62 5.09 -8.33
N MET A 131 -14.81 5.82 -7.56
CA MET A 131 -15.29 6.69 -6.51
C MET A 131 -16.14 7.83 -7.06
N SER A 132 -17.20 8.19 -6.32
CA SER A 132 -17.94 9.43 -6.52
C SER A 132 -17.06 10.66 -6.26
N LYS A 133 -17.50 11.83 -6.72
CA LYS A 133 -16.75 13.09 -6.50
C LYS A 133 -16.51 13.40 -5.03
N SER A 134 -17.48 13.14 -4.15
CA SER A 134 -17.35 13.35 -2.71
C SER A 134 -16.36 12.39 -2.08
N GLU A 135 -16.43 11.10 -2.40
CA GLU A 135 -15.50 10.07 -1.91
C GLU A 135 -14.06 10.35 -2.36
N LEU A 136 -13.88 10.73 -3.63
CA LEU A 136 -12.57 11.09 -4.15
C LEU A 136 -12.01 12.34 -3.47
N HIS A 137 -12.85 13.34 -3.19
CA HIS A 137 -12.44 14.54 -2.47
C HIS A 137 -11.95 14.22 -1.06
N GLU A 138 -12.73 13.45 -0.30
CA GLU A 138 -12.36 13.03 1.06
C GLU A 138 -11.11 12.13 1.05
N SER A 139 -10.99 11.22 0.09
CA SER A 139 -9.79 10.38 -0.02
C SER A 139 -8.54 11.21 -0.32
N LYS A 140 -8.62 12.22 -1.19
CA LYS A 140 -7.51 13.14 -1.48
C LYS A 140 -7.10 13.91 -0.23
N LYS A 141 -8.05 14.41 0.55
CA LYS A 141 -7.79 15.10 1.83
C LYS A 141 -7.14 14.16 2.83
N ALA A 142 -7.64 12.94 2.96
CA ALA A 142 -7.10 11.92 3.85
C ALA A 142 -5.67 11.51 3.47
N ALA A 143 -5.37 11.36 2.17
CA ALA A 143 -4.02 11.05 1.68
C ALA A 143 -3.02 12.15 2.03
N ARG A 144 -3.41 13.43 1.87
CA ARG A 144 -2.58 14.58 2.24
C ARG A 144 -2.35 14.66 3.75
N LEU A 145 -3.39 14.42 4.55
CA LEU A 145 -3.25 14.41 6.01
C LEU A 145 -2.34 13.26 6.48
N LEU A 146 -2.49 12.06 5.90
CA LEU A 146 -1.67 10.90 6.25
C LEU A 146 -0.20 11.09 5.92
N VAL A 147 0.13 11.59 4.72
CA VAL A 147 1.55 11.82 4.38
C VAL A 147 2.16 12.87 5.32
N LEU A 148 1.41 13.91 5.73
CA LEU A 148 1.86 14.86 6.74
C LEU A 148 2.12 14.18 8.10
N MET A 149 1.21 13.31 8.57
CA MET A 149 1.40 12.57 9.82
C MET A 149 2.61 11.63 9.76
N GLU A 150 2.80 10.91 8.65
CA GLU A 150 3.95 10.03 8.44
C GLU A 150 5.29 10.79 8.45
N ILE A 151 5.34 11.97 7.82
CA ILE A 151 6.54 12.84 7.86
C ILE A 151 6.80 13.31 9.29
N MET A 152 5.77 13.71 10.02
CA MET A 152 5.94 14.13 11.42
C MET A 152 6.50 13.01 12.28
N ILE A 153 6.03 11.77 12.09
CA ILE A 153 6.58 10.59 12.77
C ILE A 153 8.06 10.40 12.39
N ILE A 154 8.39 10.44 11.09
CA ILE A 154 9.79 10.32 10.62
C ILE A 154 10.68 11.41 11.24
N ALA A 155 10.21 12.66 11.30
CA ALA A 155 10.95 13.78 11.87
C ALA A 155 11.19 13.59 13.37
N VAL A 156 10.17 13.17 14.12
CA VAL A 156 10.28 12.87 15.56
C VAL A 156 11.25 11.72 15.80
N LEU A 157 11.13 10.61 15.07
CA LEU A 157 12.04 9.46 15.24
C LEU A 157 13.49 9.82 14.87
N ARG A 158 13.68 10.70 13.87
CA ARG A 158 15.00 11.22 13.53
C ARG A 158 15.59 12.10 14.64
N TYR A 159 14.77 12.96 15.24
CA TYR A 159 15.15 13.79 16.40
C TYR A 159 15.55 12.93 17.60
N LEU A 160 14.80 11.85 17.85
CA LEU A 160 15.10 10.84 18.88
C LEU A 160 16.30 9.94 18.54
N LYS A 161 16.97 10.16 17.39
CA LYS A 161 18.15 9.41 16.93
C LYS A 161 17.89 7.91 16.81
N ILE A 162 16.66 7.51 16.46
CA ILE A 162 16.36 6.14 16.07
C ILE A 162 17.21 5.75 14.86
N ASP A 163 17.58 4.47 14.80
CA ASP A 163 18.39 3.91 13.74
C ASP A 163 17.85 4.33 12.35
N ILE A 164 18.77 4.88 11.54
CA ILE A 164 18.50 5.42 10.21
C ILE A 164 17.86 4.40 9.28
N LEU A 165 18.05 3.10 9.54
CA LEU A 165 17.46 2.04 8.74
C LEU A 165 15.93 2.07 8.85
N TYR A 166 15.37 2.23 10.05
CA TYR A 166 13.92 2.37 10.24
C TYR A 166 13.38 3.59 9.48
N ILE A 167 14.09 4.72 9.57
CA ILE A 167 13.79 5.94 8.81
C ILE A 167 13.81 5.68 7.30
N GLY A 168 14.79 4.92 6.82
CA GLY A 168 14.92 4.53 5.42
C GLY A 168 13.75 3.69 4.93
N TYR A 169 13.35 2.67 5.69
CA TYR A 169 12.19 1.83 5.35
C TYR A 169 10.88 2.63 5.35
N MET A 170 10.63 3.47 6.35
CA MET A 170 9.46 4.37 6.36
C MET A 170 9.46 5.35 5.19
N SER A 171 10.63 5.92 4.86
CA SER A 171 10.78 6.81 3.70
C SER A 171 10.52 6.08 2.37
N ALA A 172 11.04 4.86 2.24
CA ALA A 172 10.85 4.03 1.06
C ALA A 172 9.37 3.67 0.83
N ALA A 173 8.59 3.48 1.90
CA ALA A 173 7.16 3.25 1.80
C ALA A 173 6.41 4.44 1.17
N VAL A 174 6.72 5.67 1.60
CA VAL A 174 6.15 6.90 1.04
C VAL A 174 6.58 7.09 -0.42
N ILE A 175 7.87 6.91 -0.70
CA ILE A 175 8.43 7.01 -2.05
C ILE A 175 7.74 6.00 -2.99
N LEU A 176 7.58 4.75 -2.55
CA LEU A 176 6.94 3.72 -3.35
C LEU A 176 5.46 4.05 -3.61
N CYS A 177 4.73 4.58 -2.64
CA CYS A 177 3.35 5.03 -2.86
C CYS A 177 3.27 6.09 -3.97
N ALA A 178 4.12 7.11 -3.91
CA ALA A 178 4.20 8.13 -4.95
C ALA A 178 4.59 7.55 -6.32
N SER A 179 5.55 6.62 -6.37
CA SER A 179 5.95 5.96 -7.63
C SER A 179 4.80 5.16 -8.24
N LEU A 180 4.04 4.41 -7.44
CA LEU A 180 2.91 3.61 -7.94
C LEU A 180 1.72 4.48 -8.35
N MET A 181 1.55 5.64 -7.72
CA MET A 181 0.61 6.68 -8.13
C MET A 181 0.96 7.25 -9.51
N CYS A 182 2.24 7.62 -9.72
CA CYS A 182 2.72 8.11 -11.01
C CYS A 182 2.57 7.03 -12.09
N LEU A 183 2.95 5.79 -11.79
CA LEU A 183 2.83 4.66 -12.71
C LEU A 183 1.38 4.49 -13.17
N ALA A 184 0.41 4.50 -12.25
CA ALA A 184 -1.01 4.39 -12.58
C ALA A 184 -1.48 5.47 -13.56
N LYS A 185 -1.05 6.73 -13.37
CA LYS A 185 -1.37 7.82 -14.29
C LYS A 185 -0.73 7.63 -15.67
N ILE A 186 0.55 7.24 -15.72
CA ILE A 186 1.29 7.03 -16.97
C ILE A 186 0.62 5.95 -17.83
N ILE A 187 0.17 4.87 -17.20
CA ILE A 187 -0.52 3.78 -17.91
C ILE A 187 -2.04 3.99 -18.03
N LYS A 188 -2.54 5.19 -17.69
CA LYS A 188 -3.94 5.60 -17.83
C LYS A 188 -4.94 4.72 -17.06
N GLN A 189 -4.58 4.32 -15.85
CA GLN A 189 -5.46 3.63 -14.91
C GLN A 189 -6.34 4.58 -14.07
N GLU A 190 -6.33 5.88 -14.33
CA GLU A 190 -7.16 6.85 -13.61
C GLU A 190 -8.47 7.10 -14.38
N VAL A 191 -9.60 7.06 -13.69
CA VAL A 191 -10.93 7.37 -14.23
C VAL A 191 -11.54 8.62 -13.60
N CYS A 192 -12.33 9.35 -14.37
CA CYS A 192 -13.08 10.51 -13.87
C CYS A 192 -14.14 10.06 -12.86
N ALA A 193 -14.23 10.76 -11.73
CA ALA A 193 -15.32 10.56 -10.78
C ALA A 193 -16.66 11.01 -11.39
N LYS A 194 -17.69 10.18 -11.20
CA LYS A 194 -19.06 10.46 -11.63
C LYS A 194 -19.70 11.55 -10.77
#